data_AF-T0SHD0-F1
#
_entry.id   AF-T0SHD0-F1
#
_cell.length_a   1.000
_cell.length_b   1.000
_cell.length_c   1.000
_cell.angle_alpha   90.00
_cell.angle_beta   90.00
_cell.angle_gamma   90.00
#
_symmetry.space_group_name_H-M   'P 1'
#
loop_
_entity.id
_entity.type
_entity.pdbx_description
1 polymer ?
#
loop_
_entity_poly.entity_id
_entity_poly.type
_entity_poly.pdbx_seq_one_letter_code
_entity_poly.pdbx_strand_id
1 'polypeptide(L)'
;MSKVNLKNRKIAKIFLGVVIIVITLAFFPSFLLNDALLNSSTGTLNEHFEKESTSNIFTEIKMGDLQVPIIKDGIYDKYRSNPPLSFVKEQKPNLDLSWFITLEKERKDVGFVTYSPNFYYSNSSITAIYTADMDTISKLIPSSVKEIVKPISFSPGIGLIAITSYAYHYCDNGSYNELSISIVTTTPRAKNFGLISLVGELNNKSLWGYVLKLPVDTELARVRGVLGYNLPKWLIPIKYELDNNNMSFSYYNEEGIFDFSMVGKRLDVKKSETSISRLNFINVDIQGRLTHGYSDVRAIKKASSTSGEDIQLNLSNGPISKFIKSLKIKKLVRYDYQPEFQAALYTPNFLTNE
;
A
#
# COMPACT_ATOMS: atom_id res chain seq x y z
N MET A 1 23.04 -50.03 -35.05
CA MET A 1 23.74 -49.03 -34.22
C MET A 1 22.71 -48.19 -33.47
N SER A 2 22.90 -48.06 -32.16
CA SER A 2 22.37 -47.05 -31.24
C SER A 2 20.84 -46.93 -31.04
N LYS A 3 20.35 -47.65 -30.02
CA LYS A 3 19.19 -47.27 -29.20
C LYS A 3 19.64 -46.18 -28.22
N VAL A 4 18.87 -45.11 -28.05
CA VAL A 4 18.93 -44.28 -26.83
C VAL A 4 17.56 -44.19 -26.18
N ASN A 5 17.45 -45.03 -25.16
CA ASN A 5 16.56 -45.09 -24.01
C ASN A 5 15.89 -43.75 -23.59
N LEU A 6 14.55 -43.70 -23.63
CA LEU A 6 13.76 -42.83 -22.76
C LEU A 6 13.36 -43.62 -21.51
N LYS A 7 14.10 -43.45 -20.41
CA LYS A 7 13.61 -43.76 -19.06
C LYS A 7 14.41 -42.99 -18.02
N ASN A 8 13.68 -42.43 -17.04
CA ASN A 8 14.12 -41.73 -15.81
C ASN A 8 14.47 -40.25 -16.00
N ARG A 9 14.05 -39.30 -15.15
CA ARG A 9 13.29 -39.30 -13.88
C ARG A 9 12.89 -37.84 -13.61
N LYS A 10 11.60 -37.53 -13.44
CA LYS A 10 11.00 -37.06 -12.18
C LYS A 10 11.99 -36.39 -11.19
N ILE A 11 12.51 -35.20 -11.46
CA ILE A 11 13.02 -34.27 -10.43
C ILE A 11 12.84 -32.82 -10.92
N ALA A 12 11.67 -32.22 -10.67
CA ALA A 12 11.46 -30.76 -10.58
C ALA A 12 10.00 -30.40 -10.25
N LYS A 13 9.37 -31.12 -9.29
CA LYS A 13 8.00 -30.79 -8.81
C LYS A 13 7.92 -30.59 -7.29
N ILE A 14 9.04 -30.30 -6.62
CA ILE A 14 9.08 -30.16 -5.15
C ILE A 14 9.38 -28.73 -4.67
N PHE A 15 9.78 -27.80 -5.54
CA PHE A 15 10.11 -26.43 -5.09
C PHE A 15 8.91 -25.48 -4.91
N LEU A 16 7.73 -25.81 -5.44
CA LEU A 16 6.53 -24.96 -5.26
C LEU A 16 5.84 -25.16 -3.91
N GLY A 17 6.05 -26.31 -3.25
CA GLY A 17 5.40 -26.62 -1.96
C GLY A 17 6.00 -25.89 -0.76
N VAL A 18 7.30 -25.61 -0.76
CA VAL A 18 8.00 -25.06 0.42
C VAL A 18 7.71 -23.56 0.58
N VAL A 19 7.64 -22.79 -0.51
CA VAL A 19 7.31 -21.35 -0.46
C VAL A 19 5.85 -21.11 -0.04
N ILE A 20 4.93 -21.97 -0.50
CA ILE A 20 3.50 -21.92 -0.14
C ILE A 20 3.29 -22.25 1.35
N ILE A 21 4.02 -23.23 1.89
CA ILE A 21 3.97 -23.59 3.32
C ILE A 21 4.49 -22.44 4.21
N VAL A 22 5.54 -21.72 3.79
CA VAL A 22 6.09 -20.60 4.59
C VAL A 22 5.17 -19.37 4.60
N ILE A 23 4.53 -19.01 3.48
CA ILE A 23 3.57 -17.89 3.46
C ILE A 23 2.29 -18.25 4.23
N THR A 24 1.80 -19.48 4.12
CA THR A 24 0.63 -19.94 4.90
C THR A 24 0.94 -20.01 6.40
N LEU A 25 2.12 -20.47 6.80
CA LEU A 25 2.55 -20.47 8.22
C LEU A 25 2.67 -19.06 8.83
N ALA A 26 3.06 -18.05 8.04
CA ALA A 26 3.16 -16.66 8.50
C ALA A 26 1.81 -15.99 8.78
N PHE A 27 0.71 -16.55 8.26
CA PHE A 27 -0.66 -16.08 8.52
C PHE A 27 -1.50 -17.09 9.31
N PHE A 28 -0.96 -18.27 9.64
CA PHE A 28 -1.62 -19.17 10.56
C PHE A 28 -1.54 -18.58 11.96
N PRO A 29 -2.63 -18.60 12.76
CA PRO A 29 -2.62 -18.19 14.15
C PRO A 29 -1.76 -19.19 14.90
N SER A 30 -0.47 -18.92 14.97
CA SER A 30 0.39 -19.54 15.96
C SER A 30 -0.03 -18.97 17.31
N PHE A 31 -0.01 -19.81 18.35
CA PHE A 31 -0.23 -19.36 19.73
C PHE A 31 0.86 -18.38 20.23
N LEU A 32 1.85 -18.04 19.38
CA LEU A 32 3.06 -17.27 19.71
C LEU A 32 3.20 -16.03 18.83
N LEU A 33 2.10 -15.35 18.47
CA LEU A 33 2.21 -14.03 17.85
C LEU A 33 2.76 -13.00 18.86
N ASN A 34 3.71 -12.20 18.41
CA ASN A 34 4.25 -11.10 19.19
C ASN A 34 3.19 -10.00 19.39
N ASP A 35 3.26 -9.32 20.53
CA ASP A 35 2.46 -8.11 20.77
C ASP A 35 2.86 -7.00 19.80
N ALA A 36 1.88 -6.18 19.43
CA ALA A 36 2.14 -4.93 18.74
C ALA A 36 2.92 -4.00 19.68
N LEU A 37 4.13 -3.58 19.26
CA LEU A 37 4.89 -2.58 20.00
C LEU A 37 4.32 -1.19 19.76
N LEU A 38 3.39 -0.79 20.62
CA LEU A 38 2.77 0.52 20.65
C LEU A 38 3.38 1.36 21.78
N ASN A 39 4.16 2.36 21.42
CA ASN A 39 4.78 3.25 22.38
C ASN A 39 4.00 4.56 22.45
N SER A 40 3.84 5.08 23.68
CA SER A 40 3.26 6.41 23.87
C SER A 40 4.34 7.46 23.68
N SER A 41 4.16 8.34 22.71
CA SER A 41 5.05 9.48 22.46
C SER A 41 4.77 10.57 23.50
N THR A 42 5.29 10.44 24.72
CA THR A 42 5.13 11.45 25.78
C THR A 42 6.11 12.62 25.62
N GLY A 43 7.20 12.45 24.86
CA GLY A 43 8.29 13.44 24.73
C GLY A 43 8.24 14.36 23.50
N THR A 44 7.40 14.08 22.50
CA THR A 44 7.40 14.79 21.20
C THR A 44 6.12 15.60 20.93
N LEU A 45 5.44 16.06 21.99
CA LEU A 45 4.24 16.90 21.84
C LEU A 45 4.50 18.27 21.17
N ASN A 46 5.77 18.66 21.00
CA ASN A 46 6.18 19.96 20.46
C ASN A 46 7.06 19.87 19.20
N GLU A 47 7.22 18.69 18.59
CA GLU A 47 7.88 18.62 17.28
C GLU A 47 6.94 19.15 16.21
N HIS A 48 7.21 20.38 15.76
CA HIS A 48 6.61 20.94 14.57
C HIS A 48 7.36 20.47 13.33
N PHE A 49 6.61 20.16 12.28
CA PHE A 49 7.17 19.84 10.98
C PHE A 49 7.86 21.07 10.40
N GLU A 50 9.18 21.06 10.41
CA GLU A 50 9.98 21.97 9.60
C GLU A 50 10.08 21.40 8.19
N LYS A 51 9.35 22.02 7.26
CA LYS A 51 9.44 21.65 5.85
C LYS A 51 10.86 21.94 5.37
N GLU A 52 11.58 20.92 4.92
CA GLU A 52 12.87 21.12 4.26
C GLU A 52 12.70 22.15 3.13
N SER A 53 13.56 23.18 3.13
CA SER A 53 13.56 24.24 2.13
C SER A 53 14.01 23.68 0.78
N THR A 54 13.11 23.01 0.08
CA THR A 54 13.30 22.65 -1.31
C THR A 54 12.95 23.87 -2.16
N SER A 55 13.85 24.28 -3.04
CA SER A 55 13.65 25.39 -4.01
C SER A 55 12.71 25.01 -5.15
N ASN A 56 11.66 24.23 -4.84
CA ASN A 56 10.68 23.80 -5.81
C ASN A 56 9.86 25.01 -6.27
N ILE A 57 9.90 25.26 -7.58
CA ILE A 57 9.04 26.25 -8.22
C ILE A 57 7.73 25.54 -8.55
N PHE A 58 6.61 26.13 -8.17
CA PHE A 58 5.28 25.58 -8.43
C PHE A 58 4.58 26.33 -9.57
N THR A 59 3.71 25.62 -10.30
CA THR A 59 2.73 26.20 -11.21
C THR A 59 1.34 25.65 -10.85
N GLU A 60 0.30 26.42 -11.08
CA GLU A 60 -1.08 25.99 -10.86
C GLU A 60 -1.67 25.35 -12.11
N ILE A 61 -2.46 24.30 -11.92
CA ILE A 61 -3.27 23.69 -12.96
C ILE A 61 -4.68 23.44 -12.45
N LYS A 62 -5.64 23.42 -13.37
CA LYS A 62 -7.03 23.10 -13.06
C LYS A 62 -7.28 21.59 -13.14
N MET A 63 -7.83 20.99 -12.08
CA MET A 63 -8.33 19.61 -12.05
C MET A 63 -9.76 19.58 -11.51
N GLY A 64 -10.72 19.23 -12.36
CA GLY A 64 -12.13 19.49 -12.06
C GLY A 64 -12.32 20.98 -11.77
N ASP A 65 -12.87 21.31 -10.60
CA ASP A 65 -13.07 22.69 -10.15
C ASP A 65 -11.96 23.22 -9.22
N LEU A 66 -10.90 22.44 -9.00
CA LEU A 66 -9.82 22.78 -8.07
C LEU A 66 -8.60 23.35 -8.81
N GLN A 67 -7.96 24.35 -8.20
CA GLN A 67 -6.61 24.77 -8.57
C GLN A 67 -5.60 23.96 -7.76
N VAL A 68 -4.68 23.30 -8.46
CA VAL A 68 -3.73 22.34 -7.88
C VAL A 68 -2.31 22.82 -8.15
N PRO A 69 -1.51 23.15 -7.11
CA PRO A 69 -0.10 23.43 -7.28
C PRO A 69 0.67 22.15 -7.61
N ILE A 70 1.49 22.21 -8.65
CA ILE A 70 2.39 21.13 -9.06
C ILE A 70 3.79 21.68 -9.27
N ILE A 71 4.80 20.80 -9.21
CA ILE A 71 6.19 21.19 -9.49
C ILE A 71 6.29 21.59 -10.96
N LYS A 72 6.64 22.86 -11.20
CA LYS A 72 6.86 23.41 -12.54
C LYS A 72 8.00 22.65 -13.22
N ASP A 73 7.81 22.32 -14.49
CA ASP A 73 8.76 21.52 -15.29
C ASP A 73 9.02 20.09 -14.75
N GLY A 74 8.27 19.66 -13.73
CA GLY A 74 8.28 18.29 -13.24
C GLY A 74 7.65 17.31 -14.23
N ILE A 75 7.80 16.01 -13.96
CA ILE A 75 7.28 14.95 -14.84
C ILE A 75 5.76 15.08 -15.09
N TYR A 76 4.99 15.40 -14.04
CA TYR A 76 3.55 15.59 -14.17
C TYR A 76 3.21 16.86 -14.95
N ASP A 77 4.01 17.93 -14.80
CA ASP A 77 3.80 19.17 -15.54
C ASP A 77 3.94 18.98 -17.05
N LYS A 78 5.00 18.28 -17.43
CA LYS A 78 5.35 18.01 -18.82
C LYS A 78 4.42 17.01 -19.50
N TYR A 79 3.96 15.98 -18.78
CA TYR A 79 3.36 14.81 -19.40
C TYR A 79 1.97 14.40 -18.88
N ARG A 80 1.44 15.03 -17.82
CA ARG A 80 0.08 14.78 -17.29
C ARG A 80 -0.22 13.27 -17.10
N SER A 81 0.65 12.57 -16.36
CA SER A 81 0.63 11.11 -16.13
C SER A 81 0.88 10.21 -17.35
N ASN A 82 1.36 10.74 -18.47
CA ASN A 82 1.72 9.95 -19.64
C ASN A 82 3.13 10.23 -20.19
N PRO A 83 4.18 10.15 -19.35
CA PRO A 83 5.54 10.31 -19.84
C PRO A 83 5.92 9.15 -20.77
N PRO A 84 6.63 9.40 -21.89
CA PRO A 84 7.17 8.31 -22.69
C PRO A 84 8.22 7.55 -21.88
N LEU A 85 8.23 6.22 -21.96
CA LEU A 85 9.19 5.40 -21.21
C LEU A 85 10.65 5.68 -21.60
N SER A 86 10.91 6.20 -22.81
CA SER A 86 12.23 6.69 -23.22
C SER A 86 12.72 7.86 -22.34
N PHE A 87 11.83 8.82 -22.03
CA PHE A 87 12.14 9.92 -21.11
C PHE A 87 12.45 9.37 -19.71
N VAL A 88 11.63 8.43 -19.21
CA VAL A 88 11.87 7.78 -17.91
C VAL A 88 13.24 7.09 -17.88
N LYS A 89 13.61 6.40 -18.96
CA LYS A 89 14.91 5.72 -19.09
C LYS A 89 16.08 6.71 -19.12
N GLU A 90 15.93 7.84 -19.79
CA GLU A 90 16.95 8.91 -19.82
C GLU A 90 17.17 9.50 -18.42
N GLN A 91 16.08 9.83 -17.71
CA GLN A 91 16.16 10.41 -16.36
C GLN A 91 16.65 9.42 -15.30
N LYS A 92 16.36 8.12 -15.48
CA LYS A 92 16.71 7.06 -14.54
C LYS A 92 17.26 5.82 -15.29
N PRO A 93 18.51 5.86 -15.78
CA PRO A 93 19.09 4.82 -16.62
C PRO A 93 19.12 3.42 -15.99
N ASN A 94 19.16 3.35 -14.65
CA ASN A 94 19.26 2.10 -13.92
C ASN A 94 17.90 1.44 -13.63
N LEU A 95 16.78 2.10 -13.94
CA LEU A 95 15.47 1.48 -13.76
C LEU A 95 15.22 0.40 -14.81
N ASP A 96 14.71 -0.74 -14.32
CA ASP A 96 14.15 -1.78 -15.17
C ASP A 96 12.73 -1.38 -15.59
N LEU A 97 12.56 -1.03 -16.86
CA LEU A 97 11.27 -0.64 -17.43
C LEU A 97 10.58 -1.79 -18.18
N SER A 98 11.16 -3.00 -18.19
CA SER A 98 10.67 -4.13 -18.98
C SER A 98 9.21 -4.47 -18.69
N TRP A 99 8.79 -4.41 -17.41
CA TRP A 99 7.42 -4.66 -17.03
C TRP A 99 6.46 -3.56 -17.50
N PHE A 100 6.86 -2.28 -17.44
CA PHE A 100 6.01 -1.18 -17.90
C PHE A 100 5.80 -1.18 -19.42
N ILE A 101 6.78 -1.66 -20.19
CA ILE A 101 6.67 -1.82 -21.65
C ILE A 101 5.54 -2.79 -22.02
N THR A 102 5.23 -3.77 -21.17
CA THR A 102 4.15 -4.73 -21.44
C THR A 102 2.76 -4.20 -21.08
N LEU A 103 2.66 -3.00 -20.50
CA LEU A 103 1.40 -2.43 -20.02
C LEU A 103 0.95 -1.29 -20.92
N GLU A 104 -0.31 -1.33 -21.32
CA GLU A 104 -0.93 -0.27 -22.12
C GLU A 104 -1.48 0.83 -21.21
N LYS A 105 -1.20 2.09 -21.57
CA LYS A 105 -1.83 3.25 -20.95
C LYS A 105 -3.05 3.68 -21.74
N GLU A 106 -4.20 3.66 -21.09
CA GLU A 106 -5.46 4.16 -21.62
C GLU A 106 -5.72 5.58 -21.12
N ARG A 107 -6.13 6.47 -22.03
CA ARG A 107 -6.65 7.79 -21.65
C ARG A 107 -8.01 7.61 -20.97
N LYS A 108 -8.18 8.20 -19.79
CA LYS A 108 -9.40 8.17 -18.99
C LYS A 108 -9.88 9.58 -18.68
N ASP A 109 -11.18 9.70 -18.48
CA ASP A 109 -11.81 10.90 -17.92
C ASP A 109 -12.48 10.52 -16.60
N VAL A 110 -11.95 11.05 -15.51
CA VAL A 110 -12.38 10.75 -14.13
C VAL A 110 -12.76 12.04 -13.40
N GLY A 111 -13.34 13.00 -14.13
CA GLY A 111 -13.53 14.39 -13.68
C GLY A 111 -12.35 15.30 -14.05
N PHE A 112 -11.27 14.69 -14.55
CA PHE A 112 -10.20 15.32 -15.29
C PHE A 112 -9.54 14.26 -16.19
N VAL A 113 -8.84 14.72 -17.23
CA VAL A 113 -8.13 13.83 -18.15
C VAL A 113 -6.88 13.27 -17.48
N THR A 114 -6.74 11.94 -17.49
CA THR A 114 -5.58 11.22 -16.96
C THR A 114 -5.28 9.99 -17.82
N TYR A 115 -4.21 9.26 -17.48
CA TYR A 115 -3.87 7.98 -18.10
C TYR A 115 -3.79 6.88 -17.05
N SER A 116 -4.34 5.72 -17.39
CA SER A 116 -4.39 4.52 -16.54
C SER A 116 -3.69 3.35 -17.25
N PRO A 117 -2.86 2.56 -16.55
CA PRO A 117 -2.50 2.72 -15.15
C PRO A 117 -1.54 3.90 -14.92
N ASN A 118 -1.54 4.41 -13.69
CA ASN A 118 -0.50 5.28 -13.17
C ASN A 118 0.71 4.44 -12.77
N PHE A 119 1.87 4.73 -13.33
CA PHE A 119 3.11 4.00 -13.08
C PHE A 119 3.91 4.60 -11.93
N TYR A 120 4.39 3.70 -11.08
CA TYR A 120 5.27 3.94 -9.96
C TYR A 120 6.56 3.17 -10.19
N TYR A 121 7.60 3.86 -10.63
CA TYR A 121 8.79 3.24 -11.21
C TYR A 121 9.84 2.78 -10.19
N SER A 122 9.93 3.46 -9.05
CA SER A 122 10.79 3.07 -7.92
C SER A 122 10.25 3.67 -6.63
N ASN A 123 10.05 2.81 -5.64
CA ASN A 123 9.30 3.12 -4.44
C ASN A 123 9.78 2.22 -3.29
N SER A 124 9.58 2.68 -2.07
CA SER A 124 9.83 1.90 -0.86
C SER A 124 8.58 1.85 0.02
N SER A 125 8.42 0.77 0.78
CA SER A 125 7.37 0.68 1.79
C SER A 125 7.75 -0.19 2.97
N ILE A 126 7.06 0.08 4.08
CA ILE A 126 6.94 -0.84 5.21
C ILE A 126 5.46 -1.10 5.46
N THR A 127 5.10 -2.37 5.66
CA THR A 127 3.72 -2.76 5.99
C THR A 127 3.70 -3.57 7.26
N ALA A 128 2.77 -3.27 8.17
CA ALA A 128 2.48 -4.07 9.34
C ALA A 128 1.03 -4.53 9.31
N ILE A 129 0.81 -5.83 9.45
CA ILE A 129 -0.51 -6.44 9.54
C ILE A 129 -0.72 -6.83 11.00
N TYR A 130 -1.73 -6.23 11.62
CA TYR A 130 -2.09 -6.48 13.01
C TYR A 130 -3.45 -7.16 13.13
N THR A 131 -3.62 -7.96 14.18
CA THR A 131 -4.94 -8.37 14.63
C THR A 131 -5.68 -7.19 15.26
N ALA A 132 -6.98 -7.11 15.02
CA ALA A 132 -7.86 -6.07 15.54
C ALA A 132 -9.21 -6.65 15.98
N ASP A 133 -9.90 -5.92 16.86
CA ASP A 133 -11.23 -6.29 17.34
C ASP A 133 -12.26 -6.26 16.19
N MET A 134 -12.91 -7.40 15.91
CA MET A 134 -13.81 -7.55 14.76
C MET A 134 -15.00 -6.58 14.84
N ASP A 135 -15.59 -6.43 16.03
CA ASP A 135 -16.75 -5.56 16.25
C ASP A 135 -16.39 -4.09 16.00
N THR A 136 -15.18 -3.70 16.40
CA THR A 136 -14.62 -2.37 16.16
C THR A 136 -14.44 -2.11 14.66
N ILE A 137 -13.72 -2.98 13.94
CA ILE A 137 -13.40 -2.72 12.53
C ILE A 137 -14.63 -2.87 11.62
N SER A 138 -15.56 -3.75 11.95
CA SER A 138 -16.80 -3.95 11.18
C SER A 138 -17.71 -2.71 11.22
N LYS A 139 -17.66 -1.92 12.29
CA LYS A 139 -18.41 -0.66 12.39
C LYS A 139 -17.85 0.44 11.49
N LEU A 140 -16.59 0.34 11.09
CA LEU A 140 -15.92 1.33 10.24
C LEU A 140 -16.20 1.12 8.75
N ILE A 141 -16.72 -0.05 8.36
CA ILE A 141 -17.12 -0.32 6.97
C ILE A 141 -18.58 0.14 6.78
N PRO A 142 -18.89 0.98 5.78
CA PRO A 142 -20.26 1.37 5.43
C PRO A 142 -21.14 0.15 5.15
N SER A 143 -22.44 0.24 5.45
CA SER A 143 -23.38 -0.87 5.23
C SER A 143 -23.41 -1.34 3.78
N SER A 144 -23.41 -0.42 2.82
CA SER A 144 -23.36 -0.73 1.38
C SER A 144 -22.12 -1.52 0.97
N VAL A 145 -20.98 -1.25 1.61
CA VAL A 145 -19.73 -2.01 1.37
C VAL A 145 -19.79 -3.38 2.05
N LYS A 146 -20.35 -3.46 3.27
CA LYS A 146 -20.49 -4.72 4.03
C LYS A 146 -21.37 -5.77 3.36
N GLU A 147 -22.31 -5.34 2.52
CA GLU A 147 -23.13 -6.25 1.71
C GLU A 147 -22.30 -7.01 0.68
N ILE A 148 -21.17 -6.43 0.24
CA ILE A 148 -20.32 -7.00 -0.81
C ILE A 148 -19.07 -7.64 -0.23
N VAL A 149 -18.40 -7.00 0.74
CA VAL A 149 -17.17 -7.51 1.34
C VAL A 149 -17.30 -7.62 2.85
N LYS A 150 -16.60 -8.58 3.46
CA LYS A 150 -16.55 -8.73 4.91
C LYS A 150 -15.10 -8.61 5.39
N PRO A 151 -14.82 -8.05 6.58
CA PRO A 151 -13.50 -8.19 7.18
C PRO A 151 -13.11 -9.66 7.28
N ILE A 152 -11.89 -10.02 6.90
CA ILE A 152 -11.41 -11.41 7.05
C ILE A 152 -11.40 -11.78 8.53
N SER A 153 -11.95 -12.95 8.86
CA SER A 153 -11.87 -13.50 10.22
C SER A 153 -10.54 -14.23 10.39
N PHE A 154 -9.61 -13.66 11.16
CA PHE A 154 -8.35 -14.31 11.50
C PHE A 154 -8.57 -15.43 12.53
N SER A 155 -9.39 -15.16 13.53
CA SER A 155 -9.96 -16.12 14.50
C SER A 155 -11.31 -15.56 14.99
N PRO A 156 -12.14 -16.32 15.74
CA PRO A 156 -13.42 -15.82 16.22
C PRO A 156 -13.30 -14.48 16.95
N GLY A 157 -14.02 -13.46 16.47
CA GLY A 157 -13.99 -12.10 17.04
C GLY A 157 -12.77 -11.25 16.66
N ILE A 158 -11.85 -11.75 15.83
CA ILE A 158 -10.61 -11.07 15.46
C ILE A 158 -10.51 -10.90 13.94
N GLY A 159 -10.32 -9.66 13.50
CA GLY A 159 -10.03 -9.31 12.11
C GLY A 159 -8.61 -8.79 11.91
N LEU A 160 -8.33 -8.28 10.71
CA LEU A 160 -7.00 -7.81 10.32
C LEU A 160 -7.03 -6.35 9.84
N ILE A 161 -6.06 -5.57 10.32
CA ILE A 161 -5.74 -4.22 9.84
C ILE A 161 -4.35 -4.25 9.21
N ALA A 162 -4.21 -3.69 8.02
CA ALA A 162 -2.92 -3.39 7.43
C ALA A 162 -2.63 -1.89 7.57
N ILE A 163 -1.43 -1.57 8.07
CA ILE A 163 -0.90 -0.21 8.13
C ILE A 163 0.34 -0.21 7.25
N THR A 164 0.32 0.57 6.17
CA THR A 164 1.42 0.66 5.20
C THR A 164 1.89 2.09 5.05
N SER A 165 3.19 2.29 5.16
CA SER A 165 3.85 3.55 4.82
C SER A 165 4.55 3.41 3.48
N TYR A 166 4.30 4.34 2.56
CA TYR A 166 4.90 4.38 1.22
C TYR A 166 5.74 5.64 1.05
N ALA A 167 6.90 5.47 0.43
CA ALA A 167 7.68 6.53 -0.18
C ALA A 167 7.75 6.28 -1.69
N TYR A 168 7.07 7.11 -2.48
CA TYR A 168 7.10 7.03 -3.93
C TYR A 168 8.20 7.95 -4.45
N HIS A 169 9.35 7.36 -4.78
CA HIS A 169 10.56 8.12 -5.15
C HIS A 169 10.49 8.64 -6.58
N TYR A 170 9.88 7.87 -7.48
CA TYR A 170 9.74 8.25 -8.88
C TYR A 170 8.49 7.62 -9.51
N CYS A 171 7.50 8.45 -9.82
CA CYS A 171 6.25 8.02 -10.45
C CYS A 171 5.71 9.11 -11.39
N ASP A 172 4.69 8.77 -12.16
CA ASP A 172 4.00 9.67 -13.09
C ASP A 172 3.54 11.01 -12.48
N ASN A 173 3.34 11.06 -11.16
CA ASN A 173 2.83 12.23 -10.44
C ASN A 173 3.93 13.05 -9.75
N GLY A 174 5.20 12.69 -9.94
CA GLY A 174 6.27 13.17 -9.08
C GLY A 174 6.32 12.41 -7.75
N SER A 175 7.32 12.73 -6.94
CA SER A 175 7.56 12.04 -5.67
C SER A 175 6.61 12.52 -4.57
N TYR A 176 6.17 11.61 -3.72
CA TYR A 176 5.34 11.90 -2.55
C TYR A 176 5.36 10.71 -1.57
N ASN A 177 4.96 10.95 -0.33
CA ASN A 177 4.78 9.91 0.69
C ASN A 177 3.29 9.71 1.01
N GLU A 178 2.95 8.52 1.50
CA GLU A 178 1.58 8.13 1.80
C GLU A 178 1.53 7.18 3.01
N LEU A 179 0.48 7.32 3.82
CA LEU A 179 0.07 6.28 4.77
C LEU A 179 -1.20 5.63 4.24
N SER A 180 -1.31 4.31 4.38
CA SER A 180 -2.54 3.56 4.19
C SER A 180 -2.89 2.81 5.46
N ILE A 181 -4.11 3.00 5.95
CA ILE A 181 -4.72 2.13 6.96
C ILE A 181 -5.93 1.46 6.31
N SER A 182 -5.93 0.15 6.24
CA SER A 182 -6.99 -0.62 5.58
C SER A 182 -7.42 -1.83 6.41
N ILE A 183 -8.69 -2.19 6.26
CA ILE A 183 -9.21 -3.47 6.74
C ILE A 183 -8.96 -4.50 5.66
N VAL A 184 -8.36 -5.64 6.02
CA VAL A 184 -8.24 -6.77 5.08
C VAL A 184 -9.62 -7.41 4.96
N THR A 185 -10.13 -7.49 3.74
CA THR A 185 -11.49 -7.98 3.47
C THR A 185 -11.45 -9.23 2.60
N THR A 186 -12.55 -9.96 2.56
CA THR A 186 -12.77 -10.98 1.56
C THR A 186 -12.84 -10.37 0.16
N THR A 187 -12.57 -11.19 -0.85
CA THR A 187 -13.04 -10.97 -2.22
C THR A 187 -14.55 -10.63 -2.22
N PRO A 188 -15.01 -9.69 -3.08
CA PRO A 188 -16.41 -9.34 -3.25
C PRO A 188 -17.32 -10.56 -3.41
N ARG A 189 -18.42 -10.57 -2.65
CA ARG A 189 -19.48 -11.59 -2.61
C ARG A 189 -19.00 -13.00 -2.24
N ALA A 190 -17.74 -13.15 -1.86
CA ALA A 190 -17.22 -14.43 -1.40
C ALA A 190 -17.73 -14.76 0.00
N LYS A 191 -17.87 -16.06 0.27
CA LYS A 191 -18.09 -16.55 1.64
C LYS A 191 -16.82 -16.29 2.46
N ASN A 192 -16.99 -15.83 3.70
CA ASN A 192 -15.90 -15.63 4.64
C ASN A 192 -15.63 -16.94 5.38
N PHE A 193 -14.61 -17.67 4.93
CA PHE A 193 -14.12 -18.87 5.62
C PHE A 193 -12.90 -18.56 6.48
N GLY A 194 -12.76 -17.30 6.90
CA GLY A 194 -11.64 -16.80 7.69
C GLY A 194 -10.31 -16.93 6.96
N LEU A 195 -9.32 -17.55 7.61
CA LEU A 195 -7.98 -17.75 7.06
C LEU A 195 -7.95 -18.53 5.76
N ILE A 196 -8.92 -19.40 5.49
CA ILE A 196 -8.99 -20.13 4.22
C ILE A 196 -9.18 -19.13 3.06
N SER A 197 -10.01 -18.10 3.26
CA SER A 197 -10.17 -17.01 2.30
C SER A 197 -8.86 -16.24 2.10
N LEU A 198 -8.14 -15.90 3.18
CA LEU A 198 -6.84 -15.22 3.11
C LEU A 198 -5.77 -16.06 2.39
N VAL A 199 -5.69 -17.35 2.68
CA VAL A 199 -4.75 -18.27 2.02
C VAL A 199 -5.07 -18.42 0.54
N GLY A 200 -6.35 -18.51 0.17
CA GLY A 200 -6.77 -18.51 -1.23
C GLY A 200 -6.36 -17.23 -1.96
N GLU A 201 -6.55 -16.08 -1.33
CA GLU A 201 -6.16 -14.78 -1.87
C GLU A 201 -4.64 -14.62 -2.02
N LEU A 202 -3.86 -15.07 -1.03
CA LEU A 202 -2.41 -15.10 -1.10
C LEU A 202 -1.89 -16.05 -2.19
N ASN A 203 -2.50 -17.22 -2.34
CA ASN A 203 -2.16 -18.18 -3.40
C ASN A 203 -2.46 -17.61 -4.79
N ASN A 204 -3.57 -16.86 -4.92
CA ASN A 204 -3.93 -16.14 -6.14
C ASN A 204 -3.13 -14.85 -6.32
N LYS A 205 -2.25 -14.50 -5.37
CA LYS A 205 -1.50 -13.25 -5.32
C LYS A 205 -2.41 -12.02 -5.48
N SER A 206 -3.62 -12.08 -4.94
CA SER A 206 -4.68 -11.08 -5.13
C SER A 206 -5.34 -10.82 -3.78
N LEU A 207 -4.90 -9.76 -3.11
CA LEU A 207 -5.41 -9.36 -1.79
C LEU A 207 -6.53 -8.32 -1.94
N TRP A 208 -7.43 -8.29 -0.96
CA TRP A 208 -8.54 -7.34 -0.92
C TRP A 208 -8.55 -6.53 0.36
N GLY A 209 -8.94 -5.25 0.26
CA GLY A 209 -9.15 -4.42 1.42
C GLY A 209 -10.17 -3.30 1.24
N TYR A 210 -10.56 -2.73 2.36
CA TYR A 210 -11.31 -1.47 2.45
C TYR A 210 -10.38 -0.40 3.03
N VAL A 211 -10.07 0.63 2.24
CA VAL A 211 -9.15 1.69 2.67
C VAL A 211 -9.89 2.67 3.59
N LEU A 212 -9.44 2.77 4.84
CA LEU A 212 -10.04 3.62 5.88
C LEU A 212 -9.45 5.03 5.86
N LYS A 213 -8.12 5.12 5.76
CA LYS A 213 -7.34 6.35 5.89
C LYS A 213 -6.20 6.29 4.90
N LEU A 214 -6.03 7.36 4.12
CA LEU A 214 -5.00 7.41 3.08
C LEU A 214 -4.33 8.80 2.92
N PRO A 215 -3.76 9.39 3.98
CA PRO A 215 -3.18 10.72 3.87
C PRO A 215 -1.89 10.71 3.04
N VAL A 216 -1.62 11.85 2.41
CA VAL A 216 -0.48 12.10 1.51
C VAL A 216 0.13 13.46 1.78
N ASP A 217 1.36 13.69 1.32
CA ASP A 217 2.11 14.95 1.53
C ASP A 217 2.18 15.88 0.31
N THR A 218 1.49 15.54 -0.79
CA THR A 218 1.35 16.43 -1.94
C THR A 218 -0.10 16.64 -2.34
N GLU A 219 -0.40 17.87 -2.74
CA GLU A 219 -1.75 18.27 -3.14
C GLU A 219 -2.20 17.56 -4.43
N LEU A 220 -1.28 17.33 -5.36
CA LEU A 220 -1.51 16.53 -6.55
C LEU A 220 -1.96 15.10 -6.21
N ALA A 221 -1.26 14.42 -5.28
CA ALA A 221 -1.63 13.08 -4.87
C ALA A 221 -3.00 13.07 -4.17
N ARG A 222 -3.31 14.09 -3.37
CA ARG A 222 -4.61 14.25 -2.69
C ARG A 222 -5.74 14.38 -3.71
N VAL A 223 -5.66 15.37 -4.59
CA VAL A 223 -6.72 15.69 -5.55
C VAL A 223 -6.96 14.54 -6.52
N ARG A 224 -5.89 13.93 -7.07
CA ARG A 224 -6.04 12.76 -7.94
C ARG A 224 -6.64 11.58 -7.20
N GLY A 225 -6.23 11.35 -5.95
CA GLY A 225 -6.77 10.26 -5.12
C GLY A 225 -8.26 10.39 -4.86
N VAL A 226 -8.73 11.60 -4.54
CA VAL A 226 -10.15 11.87 -4.25
C VAL A 226 -10.99 11.85 -5.53
N LEU A 227 -10.63 12.65 -6.53
CA LEU A 227 -11.44 12.80 -7.75
C LEU A 227 -11.31 11.61 -8.70
N GLY A 228 -10.09 11.11 -8.88
CA GLY A 228 -9.79 10.11 -9.91
C GLY A 228 -9.83 8.66 -9.43
N TYR A 229 -9.57 8.41 -8.15
CA TYR A 229 -9.42 7.07 -7.59
C TYR A 229 -10.43 6.73 -6.47
N ASN A 230 -11.29 7.67 -6.07
CA ASN A 230 -12.31 7.46 -5.04
C ASN A 230 -11.74 6.96 -3.70
N LEU A 231 -10.57 7.50 -3.33
CA LEU A 231 -9.85 7.14 -2.11
C LEU A 231 -9.93 8.26 -1.07
N PRO A 232 -9.97 7.93 0.24
CA PRO A 232 -10.13 8.90 1.33
C PRO A 232 -8.80 9.63 1.62
N LYS A 233 -8.28 10.37 0.64
CA LYS A 233 -7.01 11.11 0.74
C LYS A 233 -7.21 12.52 1.27
N TRP A 234 -6.34 12.91 2.20
CA TRP A 234 -6.21 14.29 2.66
C TRP A 234 -4.73 14.65 2.81
N LEU A 235 -4.42 15.96 2.87
CA LEU A 235 -3.06 16.46 2.91
C LEU A 235 -2.58 16.57 4.36
N ILE A 236 -1.43 15.96 4.66
CA ILE A 236 -0.69 16.20 5.91
C ILE A 236 0.82 16.16 5.62
N PRO A 237 1.66 16.77 6.47
CA PRO A 237 3.10 16.55 6.38
C PRO A 237 3.47 15.10 6.71
N ILE A 238 4.38 14.54 5.91
CA ILE A 238 4.93 13.20 6.09
C ILE A 238 6.43 13.28 5.88
N LYS A 239 7.20 12.80 6.84
CA LYS A 239 8.66 12.70 6.74
C LYS A 239 9.03 11.24 6.50
N TYR A 240 9.89 11.00 5.51
CA TYR A 240 10.47 9.69 5.23
C TYR A 240 11.97 9.73 5.55
N GLU A 241 12.45 8.76 6.29
CA GLU A 241 13.87 8.61 6.63
C GLU A 241 14.33 7.17 6.42
N LEU A 242 15.51 7.01 5.83
CA LEU A 242 16.16 5.72 5.65
C LEU A 242 17.58 5.80 6.21
N ASP A 243 17.80 5.15 7.35
CA ASP A 243 19.11 5.02 7.97
C ASP A 243 19.67 3.60 7.75
N ASN A 244 20.83 3.29 8.35
CA ASN A 244 21.50 1.99 8.18
C ASN A 244 20.71 0.80 8.74
N ASN A 245 19.86 1.03 9.74
CA ASN A 245 19.14 0.01 10.49
C ASN A 245 17.63 0.04 10.22
N ASN A 246 17.05 1.20 9.95
CA ASN A 246 15.60 1.39 9.90
C ASN A 246 15.13 2.19 8.67
N MET A 247 13.88 1.93 8.31
CA MET A 247 13.05 2.78 7.46
C MET A 247 11.95 3.36 8.34
N SER A 248 11.87 4.68 8.39
CA SER A 248 11.02 5.42 9.33
C SER A 248 10.12 6.40 8.59
N PHE A 249 8.89 6.50 9.07
CA PHE A 249 7.94 7.50 8.62
C PHE A 249 7.37 8.24 9.82
N SER A 250 7.40 9.56 9.78
CA SER A 250 6.77 10.43 10.77
C SER A 250 5.63 11.21 10.13
N TYR A 251 4.49 11.21 10.81
CA TYR A 251 3.22 11.77 10.36
C TYR A 251 2.82 12.88 11.31
N TYR A 252 2.36 13.98 10.73
CA TYR A 252 1.94 15.16 11.47
C TYR A 252 0.46 15.41 11.20
N ASN A 253 -0.21 16.17 12.07
CA ASN A 253 -1.56 16.65 11.78
C ASN A 253 -1.53 17.81 10.76
N GLU A 254 -2.69 18.34 10.41
CA GLU A 254 -2.82 19.46 9.45
C GLU A 254 -2.11 20.73 9.93
N GLU A 255 -1.98 20.91 11.25
CA GLU A 255 -1.23 21.99 11.89
C GLU A 255 0.29 21.75 11.93
N GLY A 256 0.77 20.61 11.42
CA GLY A 256 2.18 20.25 11.41
C GLY A 256 2.74 19.80 12.76
N ILE A 257 1.89 19.45 13.73
CA ILE A 257 2.27 18.88 15.03
C ILE A 257 2.42 17.37 14.87
N PHE A 258 3.48 16.81 15.45
CA PHE A 258 3.71 15.36 15.44
C PHE A 258 2.47 14.58 15.90
N ASP A 259 2.04 13.61 15.09
CA ASP A 259 0.94 12.70 15.40
C ASP A 259 1.47 11.30 15.68
N PHE A 260 2.11 10.69 14.69
CA PHE A 260 2.37 9.26 14.67
C PHE A 260 3.69 8.97 13.97
N SER A 261 4.44 7.94 14.38
CA SER A 261 5.52 7.38 13.54
C SER A 261 5.51 5.86 13.46
N MET A 262 5.96 5.37 12.31
CA MET A 262 6.13 3.95 12.00
C MET A 262 7.61 3.70 11.69
N VAL A 263 8.27 2.89 12.53
CA VAL A 263 9.71 2.61 12.44
C VAL A 263 9.91 1.12 12.21
N GLY A 264 10.29 0.75 10.99
CA GLY A 264 10.51 -0.63 10.59
C GLY A 264 11.99 -0.94 10.40
N LYS A 265 12.44 -2.05 10.97
CA LYS A 265 13.82 -2.53 10.78
C LYS A 265 14.07 -2.94 9.34
N ARG A 266 15.24 -2.62 8.82
CA ARG A 266 15.73 -3.11 7.53
C ARG A 266 16.02 -4.60 7.65
N LEU A 267 15.34 -5.39 6.81
CA LEU A 267 15.52 -6.83 6.74
C LEU A 267 16.46 -7.21 5.58
N ASP A 268 17.09 -8.38 5.66
CA ASP A 268 17.92 -8.90 4.58
C ASP A 268 17.06 -9.32 3.37
N VAL A 269 17.28 -8.66 2.24
CA VAL A 269 16.55 -8.85 0.98
C VAL A 269 17.37 -9.63 -0.07
N LYS A 270 18.51 -10.23 0.29
CA LYS A 270 19.34 -10.99 -0.67
C LYS A 270 18.62 -12.17 -1.33
N LYS A 271 17.64 -12.75 -0.63
CA LYS A 271 16.83 -13.88 -1.11
C LYS A 271 15.52 -13.45 -1.79
N SER A 272 15.32 -12.16 -2.05
CA SER A 272 14.08 -11.68 -2.68
C SER A 272 13.93 -12.25 -4.09
N GLU A 273 12.77 -12.83 -4.36
CA GLU A 273 12.36 -13.20 -5.71
C GLU A 273 11.38 -12.16 -6.25
N THR A 274 11.58 -11.76 -7.51
CA THR A 274 10.65 -10.85 -8.15
C THR A 274 9.31 -11.52 -8.35
N SER A 275 8.25 -10.87 -7.90
CA SER A 275 6.88 -11.37 -8.07
C SER A 275 5.91 -10.22 -8.29
N ILE A 276 4.85 -10.50 -9.04
CA ILE A 276 3.73 -9.58 -9.24
C ILE A 276 2.56 -10.08 -8.43
N SER A 277 1.96 -9.19 -7.65
CA SER A 277 0.73 -9.40 -6.90
C SER A 277 -0.24 -8.25 -7.15
N ARG A 278 -1.54 -8.54 -7.11
CA ARG A 278 -2.60 -7.56 -7.18
C ARG A 278 -3.09 -7.18 -5.79
N LEU A 279 -3.23 -5.88 -5.56
CA LEU A 279 -3.90 -5.31 -4.39
C LEU A 279 -5.21 -4.69 -4.88
N ASN A 280 -6.33 -5.27 -4.48
CA ASN A 280 -7.66 -4.78 -4.81
C ASN A 280 -8.22 -3.99 -3.62
N PHE A 281 -9.01 -2.98 -3.92
CA PHE A 281 -9.76 -2.25 -2.91
C PHE A 281 -11.19 -2.00 -3.36
N ILE A 282 -12.11 -2.17 -2.41
CA ILE A 282 -13.49 -1.69 -2.55
C ILE A 282 -13.63 -0.45 -1.70
N ASN A 283 -14.08 0.65 -2.29
CA ASN A 283 -14.33 1.91 -1.61
C ASN A 283 -15.61 2.55 -2.17
N VAL A 284 -16.00 3.68 -1.60
CA VAL A 284 -17.12 4.49 -2.12
C VAL A 284 -16.59 5.80 -2.69
N ASP A 285 -17.19 6.27 -3.77
CA ASP A 285 -16.91 7.60 -4.30
C ASP A 285 -17.58 8.70 -3.45
N ILE A 286 -17.38 9.95 -3.87
CA ILE A 286 -17.96 11.13 -3.20
C ILE A 286 -19.50 11.16 -3.23
N GLN A 287 -20.14 10.40 -4.13
CA GLN A 287 -21.59 10.22 -4.20
C GLN A 287 -22.08 8.97 -3.44
N GLY A 288 -21.19 8.23 -2.76
CA GLY A 288 -21.53 7.01 -2.03
C GLY A 288 -21.70 5.76 -2.89
N ARG A 289 -21.34 5.80 -4.18
CA ARG A 289 -21.39 4.65 -5.10
C ARG A 289 -20.18 3.75 -4.89
N LEU A 290 -20.41 2.45 -4.99
CA LEU A 290 -19.37 1.44 -4.81
C LEU A 290 -18.40 1.42 -6.00
N THR A 291 -17.12 1.32 -5.68
CA THR A 291 -16.03 1.34 -6.64
C THR A 291 -15.07 0.20 -6.35
N HIS A 292 -14.53 -0.38 -7.41
CA HIS A 292 -13.43 -1.34 -7.35
C HIS A 292 -12.24 -0.76 -8.07
N GLY A 293 -11.14 -0.59 -7.35
CA GLY A 293 -9.84 -0.29 -7.94
C GLY A 293 -8.83 -1.37 -7.59
N TYR A 294 -7.73 -1.39 -8.33
CA TYR A 294 -6.63 -2.29 -8.03
C TYR A 294 -5.28 -1.73 -8.48
N SER A 295 -4.23 -2.19 -7.83
CA SER A 295 -2.85 -1.99 -8.25
C SER A 295 -2.18 -3.33 -8.45
N ASP A 296 -1.46 -3.48 -9.57
CA ASP A 296 -0.47 -4.54 -9.69
C ASP A 296 0.84 -4.03 -9.09
N VAL A 297 1.48 -4.85 -8.25
CA VAL A 297 2.71 -4.53 -7.52
C VAL A 297 3.75 -5.57 -7.89
N ARG A 298 4.82 -5.12 -8.54
CA ARG A 298 6.01 -5.92 -8.83
C ARG A 298 7.03 -5.69 -7.71
N ALA A 299 7.08 -6.65 -6.78
CA ALA A 299 8.07 -6.64 -5.69
C ALA A 299 9.45 -6.97 -6.25
N ILE A 300 10.42 -6.08 -6.10
CA ILE A 300 11.80 -6.29 -6.57
C ILE A 300 12.68 -6.73 -5.41
N LYS A 301 12.64 -5.99 -4.30
CA LYS A 301 13.32 -6.33 -3.04
C LYS A 301 12.29 -6.30 -1.91
N LYS A 302 12.10 -7.45 -1.27
CA LYS A 302 11.14 -7.64 -0.19
C LYS A 302 11.60 -8.73 0.77
N ALA A 303 11.45 -8.47 2.06
CA ALA A 303 11.60 -9.45 3.12
C ALA A 303 10.51 -9.23 4.17
N SER A 304 10.30 -10.25 5.00
CA SER A 304 9.23 -10.25 6.00
C SER A 304 9.72 -10.78 7.33
N SER A 305 9.12 -10.31 8.41
CA SER A 305 9.34 -10.77 9.78
C SER A 305 8.01 -10.90 10.52
N THR A 306 8.00 -11.70 11.58
CA THR A 306 6.92 -11.80 12.55
C THR A 306 7.35 -11.33 13.95
N SER A 307 8.59 -10.84 14.09
CA SER A 307 9.09 -10.27 15.34
C SER A 307 8.45 -8.91 15.59
N GLY A 308 7.86 -8.74 16.78
CA GLY A 308 7.30 -7.46 17.22
C GLY A 308 8.37 -6.36 17.29
N GLU A 309 9.61 -6.73 17.62
CA GLU A 309 10.76 -5.81 17.74
C GLU A 309 11.21 -5.21 16.40
N ASP A 310 10.85 -5.83 15.28
CA ASP A 310 11.25 -5.35 13.95
C ASP A 310 10.33 -4.23 13.44
N ILE A 311 9.24 -3.90 14.14
CA ILE A 311 8.32 -2.83 13.77
C ILE A 311 7.69 -2.14 14.98
N GLN A 312 7.80 -0.83 15.03
CA GLN A 312 7.31 -0.03 16.15
C GLN A 312 6.36 1.07 15.67
N LEU A 313 5.27 1.26 16.41
CA LEU A 313 4.34 2.38 16.25
C LEU A 313 4.48 3.32 17.45
N ASN A 314 4.82 4.59 17.20
CA ASN A 314 4.89 5.62 18.24
C ASN A 314 3.67 6.53 18.11
N LEU A 315 2.76 6.45 19.09
CA LEU A 315 1.46 7.11 19.06
C LEU A 315 1.43 8.30 20.02
N SER A 316 1.04 9.48 19.53
CA SER A 316 0.76 10.65 20.35
C SER A 316 -0.75 10.75 20.72
N ASN A 317 -1.24 11.97 20.95
CA ASN A 317 -2.65 12.31 21.13
C ASN A 317 -3.29 12.92 19.86
N GLY A 318 -2.58 12.90 18.72
CA GLY A 318 -3.09 13.38 17.44
C GLY A 318 -4.22 12.52 16.86
N PRO A 319 -4.91 13.01 15.82
CA PRO A 319 -6.07 12.34 15.22
C PRO A 319 -5.79 10.92 14.71
N ILE A 320 -4.67 10.69 14.02
CA ILE A 320 -4.29 9.38 13.48
C ILE A 320 -3.93 8.44 14.63
N SER A 321 -3.18 8.90 15.64
CA SER A 321 -2.87 8.11 16.82
C SER A 321 -4.11 7.69 17.59
N LYS A 322 -5.06 8.61 17.80
CA LYS A 322 -6.37 8.30 18.41
C LYS A 322 -7.13 7.26 17.59
N PHE A 323 -7.10 7.38 16.27
CA PHE A 323 -7.72 6.41 15.37
C PHE A 323 -7.06 5.03 15.51
N ILE A 324 -5.73 4.92 15.43
CA ILE A 324 -5.00 3.64 15.59
C ILE A 324 -5.30 3.01 16.96
N LYS A 325 -5.30 3.80 18.05
CA LYS A 325 -5.70 3.34 19.39
C LYS A 325 -7.13 2.80 19.39
N SER A 326 -8.05 3.46 18.69
CA SER A 326 -9.45 3.05 18.61
C SER A 326 -9.65 1.70 17.90
N LEU A 327 -8.73 1.30 17.00
CA LEU A 327 -8.77 0.00 16.31
C LEU A 327 -8.50 -1.19 17.24
N LYS A 328 -8.00 -0.94 18.46
CA LYS A 328 -7.65 -1.97 19.45
C LYS A 328 -6.76 -3.06 18.85
N ILE A 329 -5.73 -2.66 18.10
CA ILE A 329 -4.75 -3.59 17.54
C ILE A 329 -4.00 -4.31 18.67
N LYS A 330 -3.74 -5.62 18.51
CA LYS A 330 -3.15 -6.44 19.58
C LYS A 330 -1.86 -7.13 19.19
N LYS A 331 -1.92 -8.01 18.18
CA LYS A 331 -0.80 -8.89 17.81
C LYS A 331 -0.29 -8.55 16.42
N LEU A 332 1.03 -8.54 16.24
CA LEU A 332 1.64 -8.48 14.92
C LEU A 332 1.47 -9.84 14.25
N VAL A 333 0.81 -9.85 13.09
CA VAL A 333 0.75 -11.03 12.22
C VAL A 333 1.97 -11.07 11.32
N ARG A 334 2.31 -9.92 10.71
CA ARG A 334 3.41 -9.84 9.75
C ARG A 334 3.89 -8.40 9.58
N TYR A 335 5.21 -8.24 9.52
CA TYR A 335 5.91 -7.06 9.05
C TYR A 335 6.55 -7.35 7.69
N ASP A 336 6.35 -6.46 6.73
CA ASP A 336 6.99 -6.49 5.41
C ASP A 336 7.88 -5.26 5.24
N TYR A 337 9.17 -5.51 4.98
CA TYR A 337 10.15 -4.52 4.53
C TYR A 337 10.34 -4.64 3.03
N GLN A 338 10.00 -3.58 2.29
CA GLN A 338 10.04 -3.58 0.83
C GLN A 338 10.76 -2.32 0.33
N PRO A 339 12.11 -2.31 0.30
CA PRO A 339 12.89 -1.13 -0.08
C PRO A 339 12.82 -0.79 -1.56
N GLU A 340 12.43 -1.72 -2.43
CA GLU A 340 12.28 -1.46 -3.85
C GLU A 340 11.10 -2.26 -4.43
N PHE A 341 10.17 -1.54 -5.03
CA PHE A 341 9.07 -2.11 -5.78
C PHE A 341 8.58 -1.18 -6.88
N GLN A 342 7.91 -1.78 -7.85
CA GLN A 342 7.20 -1.09 -8.92
C GLN A 342 5.71 -1.32 -8.79
N ALA A 343 4.89 -0.37 -9.22
CA ALA A 343 3.45 -0.54 -9.24
C ALA A 343 2.78 0.11 -10.46
N ALA A 344 1.63 -0.44 -10.83
CA ALA A 344 0.72 0.09 -11.83
C ALA A 344 -0.67 0.18 -11.20
N LEU A 345 -1.15 1.40 -10.94
CA LEU A 345 -2.43 1.67 -10.30
C LEU A 345 -3.48 2.01 -11.36
N TYR A 346 -4.51 1.16 -11.47
CA TYR A 346 -5.55 1.30 -12.46
C TYR A 346 -6.69 2.17 -11.94
N THR A 347 -7.26 3.00 -12.81
CA THR A 347 -8.44 3.79 -12.48
C THR A 347 -9.58 2.86 -12.04
N PRO A 348 -10.28 3.19 -10.94
CA PRO A 348 -11.35 2.34 -10.45
C PRO A 348 -12.54 2.34 -11.41
N ASN A 349 -13.29 1.24 -11.38
CA ASN A 349 -14.58 1.13 -12.04
C ASN A 349 -15.69 1.11 -11.00
N PHE A 350 -16.90 1.52 -11.40
CA PHE A 350 -18.07 1.26 -10.57
C PHE A 350 -18.34 -0.24 -10.48
N LEU A 351 -18.65 -0.71 -9.28
CA LEU A 351 -19.17 -2.06 -9.10
C LEU A 351 -20.61 -2.10 -9.61
N THR A 352 -20.86 -2.85 -10.66
CA THR A 352 -22.21 -3.16 -11.14
C THR A 352 -22.79 -4.35 -10.36
N ASN A 353 -24.11 -4.38 -10.23
CA ASN A 353 -24.85 -5.41 -9.48
C ASN A 353 -24.96 -6.77 -10.17
N GLU A 354 -24.04 -7.11 -11.08
CA GLU A 354 -24.05 -8.41 -11.78
C GLU A 354 -23.38 -9.51 -10.95
#